data_AF-A0A815X3Y2-F1
#
_entry.id   AF-A0A815X3Y2-F1
#
_cell.length_a   1.000
_cell.length_b   1.000
_cell.length_c   1.000
_cell.angle_alpha   90.00
_cell.angle_beta   90.00
_cell.angle_gamma   90.00
#
_symmetry.space_group_name_H-M   'P 1'
#
loop_
_entity.id
_entity.type
_entity.pdbx_description
1 polymer ?
#
loop_
_entity_poly.entity_id
_entity_poly.type
_entity_poly.pdbx_seq_one_letter_code
_entity_poly.pdbx_strand_id
1 'polypeptide(L)'
;YKKMLEKRLALAVLQRNCRKYLSLRNWPWWKLYTKVKPLLSVARQEDEMKKLEEEFKTLKESLEKEEKLRKEVEDNNGKLIREKNDLLQQLESERVGSSEAEERYTRLVTQKADLEQQIKDLEDRFSQEEESAQQLNNKKKKLEQEIDSLKKDIDDMRLNLQKSEHECKQRDTQIHTLQDEIAHQDENIAKLTRERKRLEEQNAKTTEQLQAEEDKVNHLNKLKTKLEQTLDELEDSLEREKKARVDLDKSKRKLETDLKTLQSNLEEVDKSKRELQEALKRKDQEIQQMGGRLEDEQGQATSLGKKIKESQARIEELEEELESERQARTKAEKQRADLAREIDEMGDRLEEAGGATTSQVEMNKKRESELQKLRRDLEEANLQHEATAAQLRKKHQDAVTGKI
;
A
#
# COMPACT_ATOMS: atom_id res chain seq x y z
N TYR A 1 187.70 -95.80 -111.12
CA TYR A 1 188.15 -96.34 -112.42
C TYR A 1 187.71 -95.47 -113.61
N LYS A 2 186.41 -95.18 -113.83
CA LYS A 2 185.91 -94.28 -114.91
C LYS A 2 186.64 -92.93 -115.02
N LYS A 3 186.77 -92.18 -113.90
CA LYS A 3 187.49 -90.88 -113.88
C LYS A 3 188.95 -90.95 -114.35
N MET A 4 189.65 -92.06 -114.13
CA MET A 4 191.04 -92.19 -114.62
C MET A 4 191.09 -92.47 -116.12
N LEU A 5 190.14 -93.24 -116.65
CA LEU A 5 190.03 -93.54 -118.07
C LEU A 5 189.65 -92.28 -118.88
N GLU A 6 188.70 -91.50 -118.35
CA GLU A 6 188.33 -90.17 -118.87
C GLU A 6 189.51 -89.19 -118.82
N LYS A 7 190.25 -89.15 -117.70
CA LYS A 7 191.45 -88.30 -117.60
C LYS A 7 192.53 -88.71 -118.61
N ARG A 8 192.69 -89.99 -118.91
CA ARG A 8 193.69 -90.47 -119.90
C ARG A 8 193.31 -90.09 -121.33
N LEU A 9 192.03 -90.22 -121.67
CA LEU A 9 191.46 -89.74 -122.94
C LEU A 9 191.58 -88.21 -123.06
N ALA A 10 191.21 -87.48 -122.01
CA ALA A 10 191.37 -86.03 -121.96
C ALA A 10 192.84 -85.59 -122.05
N LEU A 11 193.76 -86.31 -121.40
CA LEU A 11 195.20 -86.03 -121.52
C LEU A 11 195.70 -86.26 -122.94
N ALA A 12 195.26 -87.32 -123.62
CA ALA A 12 195.65 -87.59 -124.99
C ALA A 12 195.17 -86.48 -125.94
N VAL A 13 193.95 -85.97 -125.73
CA VAL A 13 193.41 -84.82 -126.48
C VAL A 13 194.17 -83.54 -126.16
N LEU A 14 194.44 -83.25 -124.88
CA LEU A 14 195.21 -82.08 -124.46
C LEU A 14 196.63 -82.11 -125.01
N GLN A 15 197.32 -83.26 -124.93
CA GLN A 15 198.66 -83.42 -125.47
C GLN A 15 198.67 -83.24 -127.00
N ARG A 16 197.68 -83.78 -127.71
CA ARG A 16 197.53 -83.60 -129.16
C ARG A 16 197.28 -82.13 -129.52
N ASN A 17 196.39 -81.47 -128.80
CA ASN A 17 196.05 -80.07 -129.04
C ASN A 17 197.20 -79.12 -128.68
N CYS A 18 197.90 -79.35 -127.57
CA CYS A 18 199.08 -78.57 -127.21
C CYS A 18 200.22 -78.75 -128.23
N ARG A 19 200.46 -79.98 -128.71
CA ARG A 19 201.45 -80.22 -129.80
C ARG A 19 201.07 -79.49 -131.09
N LYS A 20 199.80 -79.58 -131.52
CA LYS A 20 199.29 -78.84 -132.70
C LYS A 20 199.35 -77.32 -132.50
N TYR A 21 199.04 -76.82 -131.30
CA TYR A 21 199.10 -75.40 -131.00
C TYR A 21 200.54 -74.88 -131.01
N LEU A 22 201.50 -75.61 -130.43
CA LEU A 22 202.91 -75.25 -130.48
C LEU A 22 203.46 -75.21 -131.91
N SER A 23 203.00 -76.10 -132.81
CA SER A 23 203.36 -76.03 -134.22
C SER A 23 202.64 -74.91 -134.99
N LEU A 24 201.38 -74.62 -134.66
CA LEU A 24 200.53 -73.65 -135.39
C LEU A 24 200.65 -72.21 -134.88
N ARG A 25 201.04 -71.97 -133.62
CA ARG A 25 201.08 -70.63 -133.00
C ARG A 25 202.04 -69.69 -133.73
N ASN A 26 203.13 -70.22 -134.28
CA ASN A 26 204.10 -69.44 -135.04
C ASN A 26 203.83 -69.45 -136.56
N TRP A 27 202.81 -70.21 -137.01
CA TRP A 27 202.43 -70.27 -138.42
C TRP A 27 201.69 -69.00 -138.85
N PRO A 28 202.15 -68.27 -139.88
CA PRO A 28 201.56 -66.98 -140.28
C PRO A 28 200.04 -67.05 -140.58
N TRP A 29 199.56 -68.12 -141.20
CA TRP A 29 198.12 -68.28 -141.52
C TRP A 29 197.23 -68.39 -140.29
N TRP A 30 197.69 -69.01 -139.19
CA TRP A 30 196.93 -69.09 -137.94
C TRP A 30 196.74 -67.71 -137.29
N LYS A 31 197.76 -66.85 -137.36
CA LYS A 31 197.67 -65.45 -136.90
C LYS A 31 196.69 -64.61 -137.72
N LEU A 32 196.53 -64.91 -139.02
CA LEU A 32 195.54 -64.23 -139.87
C LEU A 32 194.12 -64.67 -139.49
N TYR A 33 193.88 -65.98 -139.36
CA TYR A 33 192.56 -66.52 -138.98
C TYR A 33 192.05 -65.96 -137.65
N THR A 34 192.91 -65.85 -136.62
CA THR A 34 192.52 -65.26 -135.33
C THR A 34 192.16 -63.77 -135.41
N LYS A 35 192.73 -63.02 -136.37
CA LYS A 35 192.35 -61.62 -136.63
C LYS A 35 191.07 -61.47 -137.47
N VAL A 36 190.79 -62.41 -138.38
CA VAL A 36 189.61 -62.35 -139.27
C VAL A 36 188.35 -62.92 -138.61
N LYS A 37 188.47 -63.94 -137.75
CA LYS A 37 187.32 -64.58 -137.09
C LYS A 37 186.34 -63.62 -136.39
N PRO A 38 186.77 -62.54 -135.69
CA PRO A 38 185.86 -61.56 -135.07
C PRO A 38 185.10 -60.66 -136.06
N LEU A 39 185.51 -60.61 -137.34
CA LEU A 39 184.92 -59.74 -138.37
C LEU A 39 183.81 -60.44 -139.18
N LEU A 40 183.52 -61.72 -138.88
CA LEU A 40 182.42 -62.47 -139.51
C LEU A 40 181.07 -62.05 -138.88
N SER A 41 180.06 -61.76 -139.73
CA SER A 41 178.77 -61.16 -139.32
C SER A 41 177.99 -61.94 -138.25
N VAL A 42 178.26 -63.24 -138.09
CA VAL A 42 177.64 -64.12 -137.09
C VAL A 42 177.87 -63.62 -135.65
N ALA A 43 179.02 -63.01 -135.37
CA ALA A 43 179.32 -62.47 -134.03
C ALA A 43 178.49 -61.21 -133.69
N ARG A 44 178.08 -60.41 -134.69
CA ARG A 44 177.22 -59.22 -134.47
C ARG A 44 175.77 -59.59 -134.14
N GLN A 45 175.23 -60.65 -134.73
CA GLN A 45 173.85 -61.10 -134.47
C GLN A 45 173.67 -61.68 -133.06
N GLU A 46 174.70 -62.33 -132.50
CA GLU A 46 174.67 -62.80 -131.11
C GLU A 46 174.62 -61.65 -130.10
N ASP A 47 175.32 -60.54 -130.36
CA ASP A 47 175.31 -59.36 -129.50
C ASP A 47 173.97 -58.60 -129.58
N GLU A 48 173.32 -58.55 -130.75
CA GLU A 48 171.98 -57.97 -130.91
C GLU A 48 170.89 -58.81 -130.22
N MET A 49 170.97 -60.15 -130.31
CA MET A 49 170.05 -61.05 -129.59
C MET A 49 170.15 -60.89 -128.08
N LYS A 50 171.37 -60.74 -127.53
CA LYS A 50 171.55 -60.48 -126.10
C LYS A 50 170.94 -59.16 -125.64
N LYS A 51 171.08 -58.09 -126.43
CA LYS A 51 170.44 -56.81 -126.13
C LYS A 51 168.91 -56.93 -126.10
N LEU A 52 168.33 -57.61 -127.08
CA LEU A 52 166.89 -57.86 -127.12
C LEU A 52 166.42 -58.75 -125.96
N GLU A 53 167.21 -59.73 -125.53
CA GLU A 53 166.91 -60.53 -124.35
C GLU A 53 166.97 -59.72 -123.04
N GLU A 54 167.94 -58.81 -122.90
CA GLU A 54 168.01 -57.88 -121.77
C GLU A 54 166.85 -56.86 -121.77
N GLU A 55 166.51 -56.30 -122.92
CA GLU A 55 165.35 -55.42 -123.10
C GLU A 55 164.04 -56.17 -122.81
N PHE A 56 163.89 -57.39 -123.31
CA PHE A 56 162.72 -58.23 -123.03
C PHE A 56 162.60 -58.55 -121.55
N LYS A 57 163.73 -58.85 -120.87
CA LYS A 57 163.75 -59.12 -119.44
C LYS A 57 163.35 -57.88 -118.63
N THR A 58 163.88 -56.70 -118.96
CA THR A 58 163.55 -55.46 -118.27
C THR A 58 162.09 -55.04 -118.51
N LEU A 59 161.57 -55.19 -119.73
CA LEU A 59 160.16 -54.98 -120.04
C LEU A 59 159.25 -55.95 -119.27
N LYS A 60 159.63 -57.22 -119.17
CA LYS A 60 158.87 -58.22 -118.42
C LYS A 60 158.83 -57.89 -116.92
N GLU A 61 159.95 -57.49 -116.34
CA GLU A 61 160.02 -57.04 -114.95
C GLU A 61 159.19 -55.76 -114.71
N SER A 62 159.20 -54.82 -115.67
CA SER A 62 158.37 -53.62 -115.61
C SER A 62 156.88 -53.95 -115.70
N LEU A 63 156.48 -54.83 -116.62
CA LEU A 63 155.10 -55.28 -116.76
C LEU A 63 154.59 -55.95 -115.48
N GLU A 64 155.40 -56.81 -114.86
CA GLU A 64 155.04 -57.48 -113.61
C GLU A 64 154.87 -56.48 -112.44
N LYS A 65 155.67 -55.41 -112.41
CA LYS A 65 155.50 -54.32 -111.43
C LYS A 65 154.21 -53.53 -111.65
N GLU A 66 153.93 -53.16 -112.91
CA GLU A 66 152.70 -52.44 -113.27
C GLU A 66 151.45 -53.29 -113.00
N GLU A 67 151.50 -54.61 -113.27
CA GLU A 67 150.40 -55.52 -112.95
C GLU A 67 150.16 -55.61 -111.43
N LYS A 68 151.22 -55.63 -110.62
CA LYS A 68 151.11 -55.59 -109.15
C LYS A 68 150.50 -54.28 -108.66
N LEU A 69 151.01 -53.15 -109.14
CA LEU A 69 150.49 -51.83 -108.79
C LEU A 69 149.03 -51.67 -109.20
N ARG A 70 148.68 -52.11 -110.41
CA ARG A 70 147.30 -52.10 -110.89
C ARG A 70 146.39 -52.92 -109.99
N LYS A 71 146.82 -54.12 -109.59
CA LYS A 71 146.06 -54.97 -108.68
C LYS A 71 145.90 -54.33 -107.30
N GLU A 72 146.94 -53.71 -106.76
CA GLU A 72 146.87 -52.97 -105.49
C GLU A 72 145.89 -51.78 -105.56
N VAL A 73 145.89 -51.03 -106.66
CA VAL A 73 144.95 -49.93 -106.88
C VAL A 73 143.53 -50.44 -107.06
N GLU A 74 143.32 -51.54 -107.78
CA GLU A 74 142.01 -52.19 -107.94
C GLU A 74 141.48 -52.70 -106.58
N ASP A 75 142.33 -53.32 -105.76
CA ASP A 75 141.98 -53.77 -104.41
C ASP A 75 141.66 -52.60 -103.48
N ASN A 76 142.45 -51.52 -103.53
CA ASN A 76 142.21 -50.31 -102.74
C ASN A 76 140.95 -49.58 -103.18
N ASN A 77 140.69 -49.48 -104.48
CA ASN A 77 139.44 -48.91 -105.00
C ASN A 77 138.24 -49.77 -104.56
N GLY A 78 138.37 -51.09 -104.58
CA GLY A 78 137.37 -52.01 -104.04
C GLY A 78 137.08 -51.78 -102.56
N LYS A 79 138.12 -51.56 -101.73
CA LYS A 79 137.96 -51.20 -100.31
C LYS A 79 137.26 -49.85 -100.12
N LEU A 80 137.71 -48.81 -100.82
CA LEU A 80 137.11 -47.48 -100.75
C LEU A 80 135.64 -47.46 -101.20
N ILE A 81 135.28 -48.27 -102.20
CA ILE A 81 133.88 -48.41 -102.63
C ILE A 81 133.04 -49.06 -101.52
N ARG A 82 133.57 -50.11 -100.86
CA ARG A 82 132.87 -50.73 -99.72
C ARG A 82 132.72 -49.76 -98.56
N GLU A 83 133.80 -49.09 -98.15
CA GLU A 83 133.77 -48.09 -97.08
C GLU A 83 132.80 -46.94 -97.39
N LYS A 84 132.79 -46.44 -98.63
CA LYS A 84 131.83 -45.43 -99.08
C LYS A 84 130.39 -45.93 -98.93
N ASN A 85 130.11 -47.16 -99.36
CA ASN A 85 128.75 -47.71 -99.29
C ASN A 85 128.33 -47.95 -97.82
N ASP A 86 129.24 -48.42 -96.97
CA ASP A 86 128.99 -48.61 -95.54
C ASP A 86 128.70 -47.27 -94.85
N LEU A 87 129.48 -46.22 -95.15
CA LEU A 87 129.26 -44.87 -94.63
C LEU A 87 127.95 -44.26 -95.14
N LEU A 88 127.58 -44.49 -96.41
CA LEU A 88 126.29 -44.05 -96.94
C LEU A 88 125.13 -44.73 -96.21
N GLN A 89 125.23 -46.04 -95.95
CA GLN A 89 124.21 -46.78 -95.21
C GLN A 89 124.12 -46.31 -93.75
N GLN A 90 125.25 -46.03 -93.10
CA GLN A 90 125.28 -45.45 -91.76
C GLN A 90 124.61 -44.07 -91.73
N LEU A 91 124.96 -43.18 -92.67
CA LEU A 91 124.36 -41.85 -92.79
C LEU A 91 122.85 -41.92 -92.99
N GLU A 92 122.37 -42.83 -93.83
CA GLU A 92 120.94 -43.02 -94.06
C GLU A 92 120.23 -43.54 -92.79
N SER A 93 120.86 -44.47 -92.06
CA SER A 93 120.33 -44.97 -90.78
C SER A 93 120.30 -43.89 -89.68
N GLU A 94 121.33 -43.04 -89.59
CA GLU A 94 121.37 -41.92 -88.66
C GLU A 94 120.35 -40.85 -89.01
N ARG A 95 120.14 -40.59 -90.31
CA ARG A 95 119.13 -39.66 -90.79
C ARG A 95 117.71 -40.13 -90.43
N VAL A 96 117.41 -41.41 -90.62
CA VAL A 96 116.13 -42.00 -90.20
C VAL A 96 116.00 -41.94 -88.68
N GLY A 97 117.04 -42.32 -87.93
CA GLY A 97 117.03 -42.25 -86.46
C GLY A 97 116.83 -40.83 -85.92
N SER A 98 117.43 -39.82 -86.56
CA SER A 98 117.23 -38.40 -86.22
C SER A 98 115.80 -37.96 -86.50
N SER A 99 115.22 -38.35 -87.65
CA SER A 99 113.82 -38.06 -87.97
C SER A 99 112.86 -38.67 -86.96
N GLU A 100 113.07 -39.94 -86.57
CA GLU A 100 112.26 -40.60 -85.54
C GLU A 100 112.41 -39.92 -84.17
N ALA A 101 113.61 -39.46 -83.82
CA ALA A 101 113.85 -38.72 -82.59
C ALA A 101 113.14 -37.35 -82.58
N GLU A 102 113.15 -36.62 -83.70
CA GLU A 102 112.42 -35.37 -83.88
C GLU A 102 110.89 -35.58 -83.79
N GLU A 103 110.36 -36.63 -84.40
CA GLU A 103 108.94 -37.00 -84.27
C GLU A 103 108.56 -37.36 -82.82
N ARG A 104 109.41 -38.09 -82.11
CA ARG A 104 109.18 -38.38 -80.68
C ARG A 104 109.25 -37.11 -79.83
N TYR A 105 110.20 -36.22 -80.10
CA TYR A 105 110.35 -34.96 -79.40
C TYR A 105 109.11 -34.07 -79.59
N THR A 106 108.65 -33.89 -80.83
CA THR A 106 107.45 -33.10 -81.14
C THR A 106 106.21 -33.68 -80.47
N ARG A 107 106.01 -35.01 -80.47
CA ARG A 107 104.92 -35.65 -79.71
C ARG A 107 105.00 -35.37 -78.22
N LEU A 108 106.19 -35.51 -77.60
CA LEU A 108 106.37 -35.22 -76.17
C LEU A 108 106.11 -33.75 -75.84
N VAL A 109 106.49 -32.81 -76.72
CA VAL A 109 106.20 -31.39 -76.55
C VAL A 109 104.69 -31.13 -76.58
N THR A 110 103.96 -31.73 -77.53
CA THR A 110 102.49 -31.59 -77.58
C THR A 110 101.81 -32.19 -76.34
N GLN A 111 102.22 -33.39 -75.90
CA GLN A 111 101.69 -34.00 -74.69
C GLN A 111 101.99 -33.18 -73.44
N LYS A 112 103.19 -32.60 -73.35
CA LYS A 112 103.54 -31.70 -72.24
C LYS A 112 102.63 -30.48 -72.22
N ALA A 113 102.39 -29.84 -73.37
CA ALA A 113 101.51 -28.69 -73.47
C ALA A 113 100.06 -29.03 -73.07
N ASP A 114 99.55 -30.19 -73.50
CA ASP A 114 98.21 -30.66 -73.11
C ASP A 114 98.09 -30.91 -71.60
N LEU A 115 99.12 -31.52 -70.99
CA LEU A 115 99.17 -31.74 -69.54
C LEU A 115 99.29 -30.43 -68.75
N GLU A 116 100.10 -29.48 -69.22
CA GLU A 116 100.21 -28.15 -68.60
C GLU A 116 98.86 -27.40 -68.65
N GLN A 117 98.11 -27.51 -69.75
CA GLN A 117 96.77 -26.93 -69.85
C GLN A 117 95.79 -27.63 -68.90
N GLN A 118 95.82 -28.95 -68.80
CA GLN A 118 94.97 -29.70 -67.85
C GLN A 118 95.27 -29.33 -66.39
N ILE A 119 96.54 -29.14 -66.03
CA ILE A 119 96.94 -28.70 -64.69
C ILE A 119 96.35 -27.32 -64.42
N LYS A 120 96.48 -26.38 -65.36
CA LYS A 120 95.93 -25.04 -65.20
C LYS A 120 94.40 -25.04 -65.03
N ASP A 121 93.68 -25.82 -65.84
CA ASP A 121 92.22 -25.94 -65.73
C ASP A 121 91.80 -26.54 -64.37
N LEU A 122 92.59 -27.46 -63.82
CA LEU A 122 92.35 -28.03 -62.49
C LEU A 122 92.66 -27.04 -61.37
N GLU A 123 93.73 -26.24 -61.49
CA GLU A 123 94.06 -25.17 -60.56
C GLU A 123 92.97 -24.10 -60.51
N ASP A 124 92.45 -23.67 -61.66
CA ASP A 124 91.36 -22.70 -61.74
C ASP A 124 90.07 -23.24 -61.11
N ARG A 125 89.74 -24.52 -61.35
CA ARG A 125 88.58 -25.17 -60.71
C ARG A 125 88.77 -25.31 -59.20
N PHE A 126 89.97 -25.68 -58.75
CA PHE A 126 90.28 -25.79 -57.33
C PHE A 126 90.11 -24.44 -56.63
N SER A 127 90.63 -23.36 -57.23
CA SER A 127 90.47 -22.01 -56.69
C SER A 127 89.00 -21.58 -56.61
N GLN A 128 88.18 -21.88 -57.63
CA GLN A 128 86.74 -21.57 -57.62
C GLN A 128 85.99 -22.35 -56.53
N GLU A 129 86.30 -23.64 -56.35
CA GLU A 129 85.71 -24.45 -55.27
C GLU A 129 86.15 -23.97 -53.89
N GLU A 130 87.41 -23.55 -53.73
CA GLU A 130 87.90 -22.99 -52.47
C GLU A 130 87.17 -21.68 -52.10
N GLU A 131 86.97 -20.78 -53.07
CA GLU A 131 86.17 -19.57 -52.88
C GLU A 131 84.71 -19.89 -52.54
N SER A 132 84.09 -20.83 -53.26
CA SER A 132 82.72 -21.29 -53.01
C SER A 132 82.57 -21.85 -51.59
N ALA A 133 83.52 -22.69 -51.15
CA ALA A 133 83.55 -23.26 -49.81
C ALA A 133 83.68 -22.17 -48.73
N GLN A 134 84.54 -21.18 -48.93
CA GLN A 134 84.66 -20.04 -48.01
C GLN A 134 83.37 -19.21 -47.95
N GLN A 135 82.73 -18.94 -49.08
CA GLN A 135 81.45 -18.22 -49.12
C GLN A 135 80.34 -18.99 -48.39
N LEU A 136 80.25 -20.31 -48.58
CA LEU A 136 79.31 -21.17 -47.87
C LEU A 136 79.57 -21.18 -46.36
N ASN A 137 80.84 -21.25 -45.94
CA ASN A 137 81.19 -21.21 -44.52
C ASN A 137 80.82 -19.86 -43.88
N ASN A 138 81.03 -18.75 -44.59
CA ASN A 138 80.63 -17.42 -44.13
C ASN A 138 79.10 -17.29 -44.02
N LYS A 139 78.34 -17.83 -45.00
CA LYS A 139 76.87 -17.89 -44.93
C LYS A 139 76.41 -18.74 -43.75
N LYS A 140 77.04 -19.91 -43.54
CA LYS A 140 76.76 -20.79 -42.41
C LYS A 140 76.93 -20.06 -41.07
N LYS A 141 78.06 -19.38 -40.85
CA LYS A 141 78.31 -18.61 -39.63
C LYS A 141 77.27 -17.51 -39.40
N LYS A 142 76.84 -16.81 -40.47
CA LYS A 142 75.78 -15.78 -40.37
C LYS A 142 74.44 -16.39 -39.95
N LEU A 143 74.05 -17.51 -40.56
CA LEU A 143 72.81 -18.21 -40.20
C LEU A 143 72.88 -18.76 -38.77
N GLU A 144 74.02 -19.28 -38.33
CA GLU A 144 74.20 -19.72 -36.94
C GLU A 144 74.03 -18.56 -35.94
N GLN A 145 74.57 -17.38 -36.24
CA GLN A 145 74.38 -16.18 -35.43
C GLN A 145 72.92 -15.72 -35.39
N GLU A 146 72.21 -15.75 -36.52
CA GLU A 146 70.80 -15.41 -36.62
C GLU A 146 69.91 -16.40 -35.86
N ILE A 147 70.23 -17.70 -35.91
CA ILE A 147 69.56 -18.73 -35.13
C ILE A 147 69.72 -18.44 -33.63
N ASP A 148 70.93 -18.10 -33.18
CA ASP A 148 71.17 -17.83 -31.76
C ASP A 148 70.52 -16.52 -31.28
N SER A 149 70.44 -15.49 -32.14
CA SER A 149 69.65 -14.29 -31.82
C SER A 149 68.16 -14.60 -31.73
N LEU A 150 67.61 -15.35 -32.68
CA LEU A 150 66.20 -15.73 -32.67
C LEU A 150 65.84 -16.60 -31.46
N LYS A 151 66.72 -17.51 -31.04
CA LYS A 151 66.53 -18.29 -29.80
C LYS A 151 66.44 -17.35 -28.59
N LYS A 152 67.32 -16.35 -28.50
CA LYS A 152 67.31 -15.38 -27.40
C LYS A 152 66.00 -14.58 -27.40
N ASP A 153 65.57 -14.10 -28.56
CA ASP A 153 64.30 -13.39 -28.71
C ASP A 153 63.10 -14.26 -28.29
N ILE A 154 63.10 -15.55 -28.65
CA ILE A 154 62.07 -16.51 -28.22
C ILE A 154 62.07 -16.65 -26.70
N ASP A 155 63.23 -16.77 -26.05
CA ASP A 155 63.32 -16.91 -24.60
C ASP A 155 62.88 -15.62 -23.87
N ASP A 156 63.24 -14.45 -24.40
CA ASP A 156 62.77 -13.15 -23.89
C ASP A 156 61.25 -12.99 -24.04
N MET A 157 60.68 -13.41 -25.18
CA MET A 157 59.23 -13.41 -25.40
C MET A 157 58.51 -14.38 -24.46
N ARG A 158 59.07 -15.57 -24.20
CA ARG A 158 58.52 -16.53 -23.24
C ARG A 158 58.49 -15.96 -21.82
N LEU A 159 59.56 -15.28 -21.41
CA LEU A 159 59.62 -14.63 -20.10
C LEU A 159 58.56 -13.52 -19.98
N ASN A 160 58.38 -12.70 -21.02
CA ASN A 160 57.37 -11.66 -21.05
C ASN A 160 55.94 -12.23 -21.01
N LEU A 161 55.69 -13.33 -21.74
CA LEU A 161 54.41 -14.04 -21.69
C LEU A 161 54.12 -14.54 -20.28
N GLN A 162 55.08 -15.20 -19.64
CA GLN A 162 54.92 -15.72 -18.27
C GLN A 162 54.64 -14.59 -17.25
N LYS A 163 55.30 -13.44 -17.39
CA LYS A 163 55.01 -12.25 -16.57
C LYS A 163 53.59 -11.74 -16.80
N SER A 164 53.16 -11.61 -18.05
CA SER A 164 51.82 -11.15 -18.39
C SER A 164 50.73 -12.11 -17.89
N GLU A 165 50.94 -13.43 -17.98
CA GLU A 165 50.03 -14.43 -17.42
C GLU A 165 49.94 -14.34 -15.89
N HIS A 166 51.06 -14.07 -15.21
CA HIS A 166 51.06 -13.87 -13.76
C HIS A 166 50.29 -12.60 -13.37
N GLU A 167 50.53 -11.49 -14.06
CA GLU A 167 49.79 -10.24 -13.86
C GLU A 167 48.29 -10.43 -14.13
N CYS A 168 47.91 -11.14 -15.19
CA CYS A 168 46.51 -11.47 -15.48
C CYS A 168 45.85 -12.20 -14.30
N LYS A 169 46.49 -13.27 -13.80
CA LYS A 169 45.99 -14.01 -12.63
C LYS A 169 45.87 -13.15 -11.38
N GLN A 170 46.82 -12.25 -11.15
CA GLN A 170 46.74 -11.30 -10.03
C GLN A 170 45.55 -10.35 -10.19
N ARG A 171 45.33 -9.82 -11.40
CA ARG A 171 44.19 -8.95 -11.70
C ARG A 171 42.86 -9.69 -11.57
N ASP A 172 42.76 -10.93 -12.05
CA ASP A 172 41.56 -11.75 -11.90
C ASP A 172 41.21 -11.98 -10.43
N THR A 173 42.22 -12.29 -9.60
CA THR A 173 42.06 -12.43 -8.15
C THR A 173 41.56 -11.13 -7.54
N GLN A 174 42.14 -9.98 -7.92
CA GLN A 174 41.71 -8.68 -7.43
C GLN A 174 40.27 -8.35 -7.85
N ILE A 175 39.87 -8.69 -9.07
CA ILE A 175 38.50 -8.54 -9.56
C ILE A 175 37.53 -9.37 -8.72
N HIS A 176 37.86 -10.63 -8.41
CA HIS A 176 37.02 -11.47 -7.56
C HIS A 176 36.85 -10.87 -6.17
N THR A 177 37.94 -10.42 -5.54
CA THR A 177 37.85 -9.74 -4.22
C THR A 177 36.95 -8.50 -4.27
N LEU A 178 37.08 -7.66 -5.31
CA LEU A 178 36.23 -6.48 -5.47
C LEU A 178 34.77 -6.85 -5.74
N GLN A 179 34.51 -7.93 -6.48
CA GLN A 179 33.16 -8.44 -6.69
C GLN A 179 32.51 -8.91 -5.38
N ASP A 180 33.26 -9.62 -4.54
CA ASP A 180 32.79 -10.03 -3.21
C ASP A 180 32.51 -8.82 -2.30
N GLU A 181 33.37 -7.79 -2.33
CA GLU A 181 33.17 -6.54 -1.60
C GLU A 181 31.91 -5.78 -2.07
N ILE A 182 31.68 -5.71 -3.39
CA ILE A 182 30.47 -5.10 -3.96
C ILE A 182 29.23 -5.87 -3.50
N ALA A 183 29.22 -7.20 -3.60
CA ALA A 183 28.10 -8.03 -3.16
C ALA A 183 27.79 -7.82 -1.67
N HIS A 184 28.82 -7.72 -0.82
CA HIS A 184 28.67 -7.42 0.59
C HIS A 184 28.12 -6.00 0.84
N GLN A 185 28.56 -5.00 0.06
CA GLN A 185 28.02 -3.65 0.14
C GLN A 185 26.54 -3.60 -0.28
N ASP A 186 26.16 -4.30 -1.35
CA ASP A 186 24.78 -4.40 -1.80
C ASP A 186 23.87 -5.05 -0.74
N GLU A 187 24.36 -6.08 -0.05
CA GLU A 187 23.64 -6.69 1.08
C GLU A 187 23.43 -5.69 2.23
N ASN A 188 24.46 -4.89 2.54
CA ASN A 188 24.37 -3.85 3.57
C ASN A 188 23.41 -2.72 3.16
N ILE A 189 23.45 -2.28 1.91
CA ILE A 189 22.50 -1.30 1.36
C ILE A 189 21.08 -1.84 1.46
N ALA A 190 20.84 -3.11 1.11
CA ALA A 190 19.54 -3.74 1.21
C ALA A 190 19.04 -3.80 2.66
N LYS A 191 19.92 -4.15 3.62
CA LYS A 191 19.61 -4.14 5.06
C LYS A 191 19.23 -2.74 5.54
N LEU A 192 20.07 -1.74 5.26
CA LEU A 192 19.82 -0.34 5.64
C LEU A 192 18.55 0.21 5.00
N THR A 193 18.26 -0.15 3.75
CA THR A 193 17.03 0.28 3.06
C THR A 193 15.78 -0.29 3.73
N ARG A 194 15.80 -1.58 4.13
CA ARG A 194 14.70 -2.20 4.88
C ARG A 194 14.52 -1.55 6.25
N GLU A 195 15.61 -1.27 6.95
CA GLU A 195 15.57 -0.60 8.26
C GLU A 195 15.04 0.84 8.14
N ARG A 196 15.49 1.59 7.13
CA ARG A 196 14.98 2.93 6.83
C ARG A 196 13.48 2.91 6.60
N LYS A 197 12.99 1.99 5.76
CA LYS A 197 11.56 1.86 5.48
C LYS A 197 10.76 1.51 6.74
N ARG A 198 11.27 0.60 7.58
CA ARG A 198 10.64 0.26 8.88
C ARG A 198 10.57 1.48 9.80
N LEU A 199 11.64 2.27 9.87
CA LEU A 199 11.68 3.49 10.68
C LEU A 199 10.74 4.57 10.13
N GLU A 200 10.65 4.73 8.81
CA GLU A 200 9.69 5.63 8.15
C GLU A 200 8.24 5.23 8.49
N GLU A 201 7.90 3.94 8.40
CA GLU A 201 6.57 3.42 8.76
C GLU A 201 6.26 3.63 10.26
N GLN A 202 7.23 3.38 11.15
CA GLN A 202 7.08 3.61 12.58
C GLN A 202 6.91 5.10 12.89
N ASN A 203 7.66 5.97 12.22
CA ASN A 203 7.55 7.42 12.39
C ASN A 203 6.17 7.91 11.93
N ALA A 204 5.71 7.50 10.75
CA ALA A 204 4.38 7.82 10.24
C ALA A 204 3.28 7.40 11.22
N LYS A 205 3.36 6.18 11.76
CA LYS A 205 2.41 5.69 12.78
C LYS A 205 2.45 6.52 14.06
N THR A 206 3.64 6.92 14.51
CA THR A 206 3.81 7.74 15.71
C THR A 206 3.24 9.15 15.49
N THR A 207 3.44 9.72 14.31
CA THR A 207 2.84 11.01 13.92
C THR A 207 1.33 10.94 13.88
N GLU A 208 0.74 9.88 13.32
CA GLU A 208 -0.71 9.68 13.30
C GLU A 208 -1.28 9.54 14.73
N GLN A 209 -0.60 8.78 15.59
CA GLN A 209 -0.97 8.67 17.01
C GLN A 209 -0.90 10.02 17.73
N LEU A 210 0.16 10.79 17.49
CA LEU A 210 0.30 12.14 18.06
C LEU A 210 -0.85 13.05 17.62
N GLN A 211 -1.17 13.07 16.32
CA GLN A 211 -2.28 13.86 15.79
C GLN A 211 -3.62 13.46 16.44
N ALA A 212 -3.86 12.17 16.61
CA ALA A 212 -5.08 11.68 17.26
C ALA A 212 -5.16 12.11 18.74
N GLU A 213 -4.04 12.14 19.47
CA GLU A 213 -3.99 12.65 20.83
C GLU A 213 -4.16 14.17 20.89
N GLU A 214 -3.58 14.92 19.95
CA GLU A 214 -3.81 16.37 19.82
C GLU A 214 -5.28 16.69 19.56
N ASP A 215 -5.95 15.94 18.68
CA ASP A 215 -7.38 16.09 18.40
C ASP A 215 -8.23 15.78 19.64
N LYS A 216 -7.88 14.74 20.42
CA LYS A 216 -8.52 14.45 21.71
C LYS A 216 -8.33 15.59 22.70
N VAL A 217 -7.12 16.13 22.84
CA VAL A 217 -6.83 17.26 23.73
C VAL A 217 -7.63 18.48 23.29
N ASN A 218 -7.71 18.77 21.99
CA ASN A 218 -8.52 19.86 21.45
C ASN A 218 -10.02 19.65 21.73
N HIS A 219 -10.52 18.43 21.61
CA HIS A 219 -11.90 18.09 21.98
C HIS A 219 -12.16 18.27 23.49
N LEU A 220 -11.26 17.75 24.33
CA LEU A 220 -11.34 17.88 25.78
C LEU A 220 -11.28 19.35 26.22
N ASN A 221 -10.43 20.16 25.60
CA ASN A 221 -10.38 21.61 25.84
C ASN A 221 -11.70 22.29 25.48
N LYS A 222 -12.31 21.95 24.32
CA LYS A 222 -13.64 22.46 23.96
C LYS A 222 -14.71 22.05 24.96
N LEU A 223 -14.69 20.79 25.42
CA LEU A 223 -15.63 20.29 26.42
C LEU A 223 -15.42 21.00 27.76
N LYS A 224 -14.16 21.18 28.18
CA LYS A 224 -13.78 21.91 29.38
C LYS A 224 -14.35 23.33 29.34
N THR A 225 -14.12 24.08 28.25
CA THR A 225 -14.68 25.44 28.11
C THR A 225 -16.20 25.46 28.20
N LYS A 226 -16.90 24.47 27.61
CA LYS A 226 -18.35 24.35 27.76
C LYS A 226 -18.78 24.05 29.20
N LEU A 227 -18.06 23.17 29.89
CA LEU A 227 -18.34 22.83 31.28
C LEU A 227 -18.10 24.03 32.21
N GLU A 228 -17.01 24.77 31.99
CA GLU A 228 -16.73 26.04 32.68
C GLU A 228 -17.87 27.04 32.45
N GLN A 229 -18.34 27.22 31.21
CA GLN A 229 -19.51 28.07 30.92
C GLN A 229 -20.78 27.62 31.64
N THR A 230 -21.08 26.31 31.64
CA THR A 230 -22.26 25.80 32.37
C THR A 230 -22.11 25.94 33.89
N LEU A 231 -20.88 25.85 34.40
CA LEU A 231 -20.60 26.08 35.81
C LEU A 231 -20.87 27.54 36.16
N ASP A 232 -20.34 28.49 35.38
CA ASP A 232 -20.59 29.92 35.56
C ASP A 232 -22.09 30.24 35.51
N GLU A 233 -22.84 29.66 34.56
CA GLU A 233 -24.30 29.82 34.47
C GLU A 233 -25.05 29.26 35.69
N LEU A 234 -24.62 28.10 36.21
CA LEU A 234 -25.19 27.50 37.40
C LEU A 234 -24.86 28.30 38.67
N GLU A 235 -23.63 28.83 38.77
CA GLU A 235 -23.22 29.71 39.86
C GLU A 235 -24.03 31.01 39.85
N ASP A 236 -24.21 31.63 38.69
CA ASP A 236 -25.09 32.78 38.50
C ASP A 236 -26.54 32.47 38.89
N SER A 237 -27.06 31.31 38.48
CA SER A 237 -28.41 30.87 38.84
C SER A 237 -28.55 30.63 40.34
N LEU A 238 -27.54 30.03 40.97
CA LEU A 238 -27.50 29.79 42.40
C LEU A 238 -27.47 31.12 43.17
N GLU A 239 -26.71 32.09 42.71
CA GLU A 239 -26.63 33.40 43.36
C GLU A 239 -27.95 34.18 43.22
N ARG A 240 -28.62 34.09 42.06
CA ARG A 240 -29.99 34.61 41.87
C ARG A 240 -30.98 33.94 42.82
N GLU A 241 -30.92 32.61 42.96
CA GLU A 241 -31.80 31.85 43.85
C GLU A 241 -31.53 32.19 45.32
N LYS A 242 -30.27 32.33 45.74
CA LYS A 242 -29.92 32.81 47.09
C LYS A 242 -30.52 34.19 47.36
N LYS A 243 -30.41 35.12 46.40
CA LYS A 243 -31.00 36.46 46.52
C LYS A 243 -32.52 36.39 46.64
N ALA A 244 -33.16 35.61 45.77
CA ALA A 244 -34.61 35.37 45.81
C ALA A 244 -35.04 34.75 47.16
N ARG A 245 -34.29 33.78 47.67
CA ARG A 245 -34.51 33.15 48.98
C ARG A 245 -34.37 34.15 50.12
N VAL A 246 -33.37 35.01 50.11
CA VAL A 246 -33.20 36.08 51.12
C VAL A 246 -34.38 37.04 51.10
N ASP A 247 -34.85 37.43 49.92
CA ASP A 247 -36.00 38.34 49.80
C ASP A 247 -37.31 37.64 50.20
N LEU A 248 -37.46 36.34 49.90
CA LEU A 248 -38.55 35.51 50.40
C LEU A 248 -38.52 35.40 51.93
N ASP A 249 -37.34 35.16 52.54
CA ASP A 249 -37.18 35.10 54.00
C ASP A 249 -37.54 36.45 54.66
N LYS A 250 -37.19 37.59 54.04
CA LYS A 250 -37.63 38.91 54.49
C LYS A 250 -39.16 39.07 54.41
N SER A 251 -39.75 38.68 53.27
CA SER A 251 -41.22 38.71 53.09
C SER A 251 -41.93 37.83 54.09
N LYS A 252 -41.41 36.63 54.34
CA LYS A 252 -41.91 35.69 55.35
C LYS A 252 -41.87 36.31 56.74
N ARG A 253 -40.74 36.88 57.17
CA ARG A 253 -40.63 37.57 58.47
C ARG A 253 -41.63 38.71 58.61
N LYS A 254 -41.87 39.46 57.54
CA LYS A 254 -42.90 40.52 57.52
C LYS A 254 -44.29 39.94 57.72
N LEU A 255 -44.65 38.90 56.96
CA LEU A 255 -45.94 38.21 57.10
C LEU A 255 -46.10 37.54 58.47
N GLU A 256 -45.04 36.99 59.06
CA GLU A 256 -45.06 36.45 60.43
C GLU A 256 -45.30 37.55 61.47
N THR A 257 -44.75 38.74 61.26
CA THR A 257 -45.00 39.91 62.11
C THR A 257 -46.45 40.37 61.98
N ASP A 258 -46.95 40.50 60.75
CA ASP A 258 -48.34 40.86 60.47
C ASP A 258 -49.32 39.84 61.07
N LEU A 259 -49.02 38.54 60.93
CA LEU A 259 -49.78 37.44 61.53
C LEU A 259 -49.82 37.56 63.05
N LYS A 260 -48.69 37.84 63.70
CA LYS A 260 -48.62 38.00 65.16
C LYS A 260 -49.45 39.19 65.65
N THR A 261 -49.47 40.26 64.86
CA THR A 261 -50.26 41.46 65.14
C THR A 261 -51.76 41.16 65.00
N LEU A 262 -52.16 40.43 63.95
CA LEU A 262 -53.52 39.94 63.77
C LEU A 262 -53.96 38.96 64.87
N GLN A 263 -53.07 38.08 65.33
CA GLN A 263 -53.34 37.18 66.47
C GLN A 263 -53.58 37.98 67.75
N SER A 264 -52.77 39.00 68.04
CA SER A 264 -52.98 39.90 69.19
C SER A 264 -54.32 40.63 69.10
N ASN A 265 -54.68 41.12 67.92
CA ASN A 265 -55.99 41.76 67.69
C ASN A 265 -57.15 40.77 67.87
N LEU A 266 -56.98 39.52 67.43
CA LEU A 266 -57.98 38.47 67.61
C LEU A 266 -58.17 38.13 69.10
N GLU A 267 -57.08 38.01 69.87
CA GLU A 267 -57.13 37.80 71.32
C GLU A 267 -57.85 38.95 72.05
N GLU A 268 -57.63 40.19 71.62
CA GLU A 268 -58.32 41.37 72.18
C GLU A 268 -59.82 41.35 71.86
N VAL A 269 -60.20 40.98 70.63
CA VAL A 269 -61.60 40.80 70.23
C VAL A 269 -62.26 39.64 70.99
N ASP A 270 -61.57 38.51 71.17
CA ASP A 270 -62.09 37.38 71.96
C ASP A 270 -62.25 37.72 73.44
N LYS A 271 -61.36 38.57 73.99
CA LYS A 271 -61.51 39.10 75.34
C LYS A 271 -62.74 40.01 75.46
N SER A 272 -62.91 40.94 74.52
CA SER A 272 -64.10 41.80 74.45
C SER A 272 -65.39 40.99 74.31
N LYS A 273 -65.36 39.93 73.49
CA LYS A 273 -66.48 38.97 73.34
C LYS A 273 -66.81 38.27 74.66
N ARG A 274 -65.81 37.80 75.42
CA ARG A 274 -66.03 37.17 76.73
C ARG A 274 -66.64 38.15 77.74
N GLU A 275 -66.16 39.38 77.78
CA GLU A 275 -66.71 40.43 78.65
C GLU A 275 -68.18 40.74 78.31
N LEU A 276 -68.52 40.81 77.01
CA LEU A 276 -69.91 40.97 76.55
C LEU A 276 -70.78 39.75 76.87
N GLN A 277 -70.25 38.53 76.77
CA GLN A 277 -70.98 37.32 77.16
C GLN A 277 -71.24 37.26 78.68
N GLU A 278 -70.32 37.70 79.52
CA GLU A 278 -70.54 37.81 80.96
C GLU A 278 -71.56 38.90 81.32
N ALA A 279 -71.52 40.04 80.62
CA ALA A 279 -72.53 41.09 80.77
C ALA A 279 -73.92 40.61 80.36
N LEU A 280 -74.03 39.85 79.27
CA LEU A 280 -75.28 39.23 78.82
C LEU A 280 -75.80 38.25 79.89
N LYS A 281 -74.94 37.38 80.42
CA LYS A 281 -75.31 36.42 81.47
C LYS A 281 -75.81 37.10 82.75
N ARG A 282 -75.23 38.24 83.13
CA ARG A 282 -75.75 39.07 84.24
C ARG A 282 -77.14 39.64 83.93
N LYS A 283 -77.37 40.10 82.70
CA LYS A 283 -78.68 40.60 82.26
C LYS A 283 -79.73 39.49 82.22
N ASP A 284 -79.38 38.28 81.79
CA ASP A 284 -80.27 37.13 81.83
C ASP A 284 -80.66 36.73 83.27
N GLN A 285 -79.75 36.84 84.23
CA GLN A 285 -80.05 36.61 85.65
C GLN A 285 -81.00 37.67 86.24
N GLU A 286 -80.82 38.95 85.88
CA GLU A 286 -81.76 40.02 86.25
C GLU A 286 -83.15 39.78 85.65
N ILE A 287 -83.23 39.31 84.40
CA ILE A 287 -84.50 38.97 83.73
C ILE A 287 -85.19 37.80 84.44
N GLN A 288 -84.46 36.73 84.79
CA GLN A 288 -85.04 35.61 85.56
C GLN A 288 -85.55 36.04 86.93
N GLN A 289 -84.83 36.94 87.62
CA GLN A 289 -85.25 37.45 88.93
C GLN A 289 -86.50 38.33 88.84
N MET A 290 -86.62 39.15 87.78
CA MET A 290 -87.84 39.91 87.48
C MET A 290 -89.00 39.01 87.05
N GLY A 291 -88.72 37.91 86.33
CA GLY A 291 -89.70 36.88 85.98
C GLY A 291 -90.29 36.19 87.21
N GLY A 292 -89.46 35.82 88.19
CA GLY A 292 -89.93 35.24 89.45
C GLY A 292 -90.81 36.20 90.28
N ARG A 293 -90.49 37.50 90.29
CA ARG A 293 -91.35 38.52 90.93
C ARG A 293 -92.70 38.67 90.24
N LEU A 294 -92.74 38.58 88.91
CA LEU A 294 -93.98 38.63 88.15
C LEU A 294 -94.86 37.40 88.46
N GLU A 295 -94.27 36.20 88.55
CA GLU A 295 -95.00 34.98 88.91
C GLU A 295 -95.61 35.06 90.33
N ASP A 296 -94.89 35.62 91.30
CA ASP A 296 -95.40 35.83 92.66
C ASP A 296 -96.58 36.83 92.71
N GLU A 297 -96.48 37.95 91.97
CA GLU A 297 -97.58 38.93 91.86
C GLU A 297 -98.79 38.35 91.12
N GLN A 298 -98.56 37.53 90.10
CA GLN A 298 -99.62 36.88 89.32
C GLN A 298 -100.30 35.75 90.10
N GLY A 299 -99.57 35.06 90.98
CA GLY A 299 -100.11 34.13 91.97
C GLY A 299 -101.01 34.83 93.00
N GLN A 300 -100.61 36.00 93.49
CA GLN A 300 -101.45 36.82 94.38
C GLN A 300 -102.72 37.33 93.68
N ALA A 301 -102.62 37.79 92.43
CA ALA A 301 -103.77 38.23 91.64
C ALA A 301 -104.79 37.10 91.39
N THR A 302 -104.30 35.88 91.12
CA THR A 302 -105.16 34.70 90.89
C THR A 302 -105.87 34.23 92.17
N SER A 303 -105.17 34.30 93.32
CA SER A 303 -105.73 34.03 94.65
C SER A 303 -106.85 35.01 95.03
N LEU A 304 -106.63 36.31 94.80
CA LEU A 304 -107.64 37.35 95.04
C LEU A 304 -108.84 37.21 94.08
N GLY A 305 -108.59 36.85 92.82
CA GLY A 305 -109.65 36.57 91.84
C GLY A 305 -110.58 35.40 92.23
N LYS A 306 -110.06 34.35 92.87
CA LYS A 306 -110.88 33.25 93.39
C LYS A 306 -111.77 33.67 94.58
N LYS A 307 -111.22 34.44 95.53
CA LYS A 307 -112.00 34.97 96.67
C LYS A 307 -113.11 35.94 96.24
N ILE A 308 -112.88 36.72 95.18
CA ILE A 308 -113.88 37.62 94.60
C ILE A 308 -115.02 36.81 93.95
N LYS A 309 -114.71 35.77 93.16
CA LYS A 309 -115.73 34.91 92.55
C LYS A 309 -116.57 34.13 93.55
N GLU A 310 -115.97 33.61 94.63
CA GLU A 310 -116.71 32.93 95.71
C GLU A 310 -117.65 33.90 96.45
N SER A 311 -117.23 35.15 96.63
CA SER A 311 -118.07 36.18 97.25
C SER A 311 -119.20 36.65 96.33
N GLN A 312 -118.97 36.69 95.01
CA GLN A 312 -119.99 37.03 94.01
C GLN A 312 -121.03 35.92 93.83
N ALA A 313 -120.62 34.64 93.82
CA ALA A 313 -121.56 33.52 93.79
C ALA A 313 -122.47 33.48 95.03
N ARG A 314 -121.94 33.85 96.21
CA ARG A 314 -122.73 33.97 97.45
C ARG A 314 -123.74 35.14 97.41
N ILE A 315 -123.43 36.20 96.67
CA ILE A 315 -124.34 37.35 96.50
C ILE A 315 -125.47 36.99 95.53
N GLU A 316 -125.15 36.34 94.39
CA GLU A 316 -126.16 35.87 93.43
C GLU A 316 -127.15 34.88 94.06
N GLU A 317 -126.69 33.96 94.92
CA GLU A 317 -127.54 32.99 95.62
C GLU A 317 -128.51 33.68 96.61
N LEU A 318 -128.06 34.72 97.31
CA LEU A 318 -128.90 35.52 98.23
C LEU A 318 -129.85 36.48 97.48
N GLU A 319 -129.50 36.93 96.29
CA GLU A 319 -130.37 37.75 95.42
C GLU A 319 -131.47 36.91 94.77
N GLU A 320 -131.19 35.65 94.43
CA GLU A 320 -132.17 34.71 93.86
C GLU A 320 -133.22 34.28 94.92
N GLU A 321 -132.82 34.11 96.18
CA GLU A 321 -133.74 33.90 97.31
C GLU A 321 -134.64 35.12 97.57
N LEU A 322 -134.11 36.34 97.46
CA LEU A 322 -134.88 37.58 97.65
C LEU A 322 -135.92 37.80 96.53
N GLU A 323 -135.58 37.45 95.29
CA GLU A 323 -136.47 37.61 94.13
C GLU A 323 -137.57 36.53 94.12
N SER A 324 -137.26 35.31 94.56
CA SER A 324 -138.24 34.25 94.86
C SER A 324 -139.30 34.73 95.87
N GLU A 325 -138.85 35.35 96.97
CA GLU A 325 -139.74 35.86 98.03
C GLU A 325 -140.62 37.02 97.53
N ARG A 326 -140.08 37.89 96.66
CA ARG A 326 -140.83 38.98 96.02
C ARG A 326 -141.88 38.48 95.04
N GLN A 327 -141.58 37.47 94.24
CA GLN A 327 -142.56 36.88 93.31
C GLN A 327 -143.72 36.18 94.06
N ALA A 328 -143.41 35.50 95.17
CA ALA A 328 -144.44 34.91 96.03
C ALA A 328 -145.36 35.98 96.65
N ARG A 329 -144.79 37.09 97.12
CA ARG A 329 -145.55 38.22 97.69
C ARG A 329 -146.43 38.93 96.67
N THR A 330 -145.93 39.11 95.44
CA THR A 330 -146.68 39.77 94.37
C THR A 330 -147.87 38.92 93.88
N LYS A 331 -147.73 37.59 93.87
CA LYS A 331 -148.85 36.67 93.60
C LYS A 331 -149.93 36.74 94.69
N ALA A 332 -149.53 36.83 95.96
CA ALA A 332 -150.45 36.91 97.08
C ALA A 332 -151.24 38.23 97.12
N GLU A 333 -150.62 39.37 96.78
CA GLU A 333 -151.34 40.65 96.68
C GLU A 333 -152.31 40.69 95.49
N LYS A 334 -151.97 40.03 94.38
CA LYS A 334 -152.84 39.95 93.20
C LYS A 334 -154.12 39.16 93.50
N GLN A 335 -154.01 38.01 94.16
CA GLN A 335 -155.18 37.24 94.61
C GLN A 335 -156.04 37.99 95.65
N ARG A 336 -155.43 38.86 96.47
CA ARG A 336 -156.17 39.70 97.42
C ARG A 336 -156.93 40.85 96.74
N ALA A 337 -156.37 41.42 95.68
CA ALA A 337 -157.02 42.47 94.90
C ALA A 337 -158.18 41.92 94.06
N ASP A 338 -158.04 40.71 93.50
CA ASP A 338 -159.10 40.05 92.73
C ASP A 338 -160.30 39.68 93.62
N LEU A 339 -160.04 39.19 94.85
CA LEU A 339 -161.11 38.90 95.84
C LEU A 339 -161.79 40.17 96.38
N ALA A 340 -161.08 41.29 96.50
CA ALA A 340 -161.68 42.57 96.87
C ALA A 340 -162.63 43.10 95.77
N ARG A 341 -162.28 42.84 94.51
CA ARG A 341 -163.09 43.23 93.35
C ARG A 341 -164.37 42.39 93.21
N GLU A 342 -164.32 41.10 93.54
CA GLU A 342 -165.52 40.25 93.62
C GLU A 342 -166.46 40.66 94.76
N ILE A 343 -165.93 41.25 95.85
CA ILE A 343 -166.75 41.81 96.94
C ILE A 343 -167.44 43.10 96.51
N ASP A 344 -166.76 43.98 95.76
CA ASP A 344 -167.37 45.19 95.20
C ASP A 344 -168.42 44.85 94.13
N GLU A 345 -168.20 43.85 93.26
CA GLU A 345 -169.21 43.41 92.28
C GLU A 345 -170.47 42.78 92.94
N MET A 346 -170.31 42.15 94.10
CA MET A 346 -171.46 41.67 94.88
C MET A 346 -172.15 42.80 95.64
N GLY A 347 -171.43 43.88 95.96
CA GLY A 347 -171.97 45.14 96.49
C GLY A 347 -172.80 45.90 95.45
N ASP A 348 -172.31 46.00 94.22
CA ASP A 348 -173.03 46.65 93.11
C ASP A 348 -174.31 45.88 92.76
N ARG A 349 -174.31 44.54 92.83
CA ARG A 349 -175.54 43.73 92.67
C ARG A 349 -176.54 43.92 93.81
N LEU A 350 -176.09 44.31 95.00
CA LEU A 350 -176.95 44.65 96.13
C LEU A 350 -177.57 46.05 95.94
N GLU A 351 -176.83 46.98 95.34
CA GLU A 351 -177.29 48.35 95.05
C GLU A 351 -178.25 48.38 93.86
N GLU A 352 -178.06 47.52 92.85
CA GLU A 352 -178.96 47.37 91.71
C GLU A 352 -180.29 46.69 92.10
N ALA A 353 -180.26 45.71 93.02
CA ALA A 353 -181.47 45.17 93.65
C ALA A 353 -182.15 46.17 94.62
N GLY A 354 -181.37 47.06 95.24
CA GLY A 354 -181.83 48.16 96.06
C GLY A 354 -182.56 49.25 95.26
N GLY A 355 -182.09 49.58 94.05
CA GLY A 355 -182.79 50.47 93.13
C GLY A 355 -184.12 49.92 92.62
N ALA A 356 -184.20 48.59 92.45
CA ALA A 356 -185.46 47.91 92.12
C ALA A 356 -186.50 47.96 93.26
N THR A 357 -186.04 48.19 94.50
CA THR A 357 -186.92 48.44 95.66
C THR A 357 -187.64 49.80 95.56
N THR A 358 -187.09 50.80 94.89
CA THR A 358 -187.63 52.18 94.97
C THR A 358 -188.64 52.48 93.85
N SER A 359 -188.38 52.03 92.62
CA SER A 359 -189.23 52.31 91.45
C SER A 359 -190.58 51.57 91.51
N GLN A 360 -190.60 50.35 92.06
CA GLN A 360 -191.83 49.56 92.21
C GLN A 360 -192.76 50.10 93.32
N VAL A 361 -192.17 50.68 94.38
CA VAL A 361 -192.90 51.29 95.51
C VAL A 361 -193.50 52.65 95.12
N GLU A 362 -192.81 53.44 94.29
CA GLU A 362 -193.39 54.67 93.71
C GLU A 362 -194.52 54.37 92.71
N MET A 363 -194.42 53.27 91.95
CA MET A 363 -195.49 52.87 91.02
C MET A 363 -196.76 52.39 91.73
N ASN A 364 -196.65 51.75 92.90
CA ASN A 364 -197.83 51.35 93.68
C ASN A 364 -198.48 52.53 94.44
N LYS A 365 -197.72 53.50 94.93
CA LYS A 365 -198.28 54.77 95.47
C LYS A 365 -199.08 55.54 94.42
N LYS A 366 -198.71 55.47 93.13
CA LYS A 366 -199.49 56.03 92.03
C LYS A 366 -200.80 55.27 91.79
N ARG A 367 -200.77 53.93 91.84
CA ARG A 367 -201.98 53.07 91.75
C ARG A 367 -202.94 53.27 92.93
N GLU A 368 -202.45 53.57 94.13
CA GLU A 368 -203.27 53.93 95.29
C GLU A 368 -204.02 55.27 95.11
N SER A 369 -203.44 56.25 94.42
CA SER A 369 -204.11 57.55 94.23
C SER A 369 -205.18 57.55 93.13
N GLU A 370 -205.03 56.74 92.08
CA GLU A 370 -206.06 56.55 91.04
C GLU A 370 -207.24 55.70 91.54
N LEU A 371 -206.99 54.68 92.37
CA LEU A 371 -208.05 53.86 92.97
C LEU A 371 -208.92 54.64 93.97
N GLN A 372 -208.34 55.58 94.74
CA GLN A 372 -209.12 56.46 95.63
C GLN A 372 -209.97 57.48 94.87
N LYS A 373 -209.57 57.84 93.64
CA LYS A 373 -210.38 58.70 92.77
C LYS A 373 -211.58 57.93 92.21
N LEU A 374 -211.35 56.69 91.77
CA LEU A 374 -212.39 55.75 91.30
C LEU A 374 -213.37 55.30 92.40
N ARG A 375 -212.96 55.36 93.68
CA ARG A 375 -213.87 55.23 94.83
C ARG A 375 -214.91 56.36 94.91
N ARG A 376 -214.58 57.60 94.56
CA ARG A 376 -215.51 58.74 94.71
C ARG A 376 -216.54 58.82 93.59
N ASP A 377 -216.12 58.58 92.36
CA ASP A 377 -217.03 58.71 91.20
C ASP A 377 -218.13 57.63 91.20
N LEU A 378 -217.82 56.42 91.71
CA LEU A 378 -218.79 55.32 91.76
C LEU A 378 -219.79 55.46 92.93
N GLU A 379 -219.37 56.06 94.06
CA GLU A 379 -220.26 56.39 95.17
C GLU A 379 -221.24 57.50 94.80
N GLU A 380 -220.81 58.52 94.05
CA GLU A 380 -221.72 59.56 93.54
C GLU A 380 -222.74 58.99 92.53
N ALA A 381 -222.31 58.10 91.64
CA ALA A 381 -223.20 57.46 90.67
C ALA A 381 -224.27 56.59 91.35
N ASN A 382 -223.92 55.85 92.41
CA ASN A 382 -224.88 54.98 93.06
C ASN A 382 -225.79 55.70 94.05
N LEU A 383 -225.33 56.76 94.73
CA LEU A 383 -226.21 57.65 95.49
C LEU A 383 -227.26 58.30 94.57
N GLN A 384 -226.87 58.64 93.33
CA GLN A 384 -227.84 59.06 92.31
C GLN A 384 -228.79 57.94 91.91
N HIS A 385 -228.30 56.72 91.76
CA HIS A 385 -229.16 55.59 91.41
C HIS A 385 -230.16 55.24 92.53
N GLU A 386 -229.76 55.39 93.79
CA GLU A 386 -230.60 55.20 94.97
C GLU A 386 -231.63 56.32 95.11
N ALA A 387 -231.24 57.57 94.84
CA ALA A 387 -232.17 58.70 94.80
C ALA A 387 -233.25 58.50 93.70
N THR A 388 -232.87 57.95 92.55
CA THR A 388 -233.79 57.72 91.43
C THR A 388 -234.72 56.52 91.70
N ALA A 389 -234.22 55.47 92.33
CA ALA A 389 -235.03 54.30 92.70
C ALA A 389 -235.98 54.60 93.86
N ALA A 390 -235.57 55.43 94.82
CA ALA A 390 -236.44 55.94 95.87
C ALA A 390 -237.60 56.76 95.29
N GLN A 391 -237.37 57.52 94.21
CA GLN A 391 -238.45 58.19 93.49
C GLN A 391 -239.42 57.22 92.80
N LEU A 392 -238.94 56.07 92.34
CA LEU A 392 -239.82 55.03 91.74
C LEU A 392 -240.60 54.24 92.80
N ARG A 393 -240.02 54.03 93.99
CA ARG A 393 -240.80 53.58 95.16
C ARG A 393 -241.88 54.60 95.53
N LYS A 394 -241.56 55.90 95.49
CA LYS A 394 -242.54 56.95 95.81
C LYS A 394 -243.66 57.02 94.77
N LYS A 395 -243.38 56.89 93.47
CA LYS A 395 -244.43 56.89 92.44
C LYS A 395 -245.31 55.64 92.41
N HIS A 396 -244.84 54.49 92.88
CA HIS A 396 -245.71 53.31 92.93
C HIS A 396 -246.55 53.20 94.22
N GLN A 397 -246.15 53.91 95.27
CA GLN A 397 -247.06 54.18 96.38
C GLN A 397 -248.22 55.11 95.94
N ASP A 398 -248.00 56.07 95.02
CA ASP A 398 -249.04 57.03 94.59
C ASP A 398 -250.02 56.53 93.49
N ALA A 399 -249.76 55.43 92.78
CA ALA A 399 -250.66 54.97 91.70
C ALA A 399 -251.70 53.90 92.09
N VAL A 400 -251.37 52.94 92.98
CA VAL A 400 -252.21 51.76 93.33
C VAL A 400 -253.57 52.11 94.01
N THR A 401 -253.56 52.68 95.22
CA THR A 401 -254.73 53.49 95.65
C THR A 401 -254.71 54.75 94.77
N GLY A 402 -255.73 55.14 93.99
CA GLY A 402 -257.16 54.88 94.11
C GLY A 402 -257.59 53.47 94.49
N LYS A 403 -258.27 53.39 95.64
CA LYS A 403 -259.06 52.26 96.16
C LYS A 403 -258.26 51.19 96.92
N ILE A 404 -258.75 50.61 98.02
CA ILE A 404 -260.09 50.08 98.35
C ILE A 404 -260.49 48.88 97.49
#